data_AF-A0A5N9F0H5-F1
#
_entry.id   AF-A0A5N9F0H5-F1
#
_cell.length_a   1.000
_cell.length_b   1.000
_cell.length_c   1.000
_cell.angle_alpha   90.00
_cell.angle_beta   90.00
_cell.angle_gamma   90.00
#
_symmetry.space_group_name_H-M   'P 1'
#
loop_
_entity.id
_entity.type
_entity.pdbx_description
1 polymer ?
#
loop_
_entity_poly.entity_id
_entity_poly.type
_entity_poly.pdbx_seq_one_letter_code
_entity_poly.pdbx_strand_id
1 'polypeptide(L)' 'MGLPKPRGQAQREALTLAARRALDAPDLDGINLKASEWDSHRAELDELLAAGVSLSALRGDFSQTLTSESWN' A
#
# COMPACT_ATOMS: atom_id res chain seq x y z
N MET A 1 16.97 -7.33 18.60
CA MET A 1 15.64 -7.11 19.22
C MET A 1 14.79 -8.35 18.94
N GLY A 2 14.62 -9.24 19.91
CA GLY A 2 13.91 -10.50 19.73
C GLY A 2 12.40 -10.35 19.93
N LEU A 3 11.61 -10.79 18.95
CA LEU A 3 10.15 -10.81 19.06
C LEU A 3 9.73 -11.70 20.24
N PRO A 4 8.72 -11.30 21.04
CA PRO A 4 8.25 -12.08 22.17
C PRO A 4 7.75 -13.45 21.71
N LYS A 5 8.09 -14.50 22.46
CA LYS A 5 7.66 -15.87 22.16
C LYS A 5 6.12 -15.93 22.23
N PRO A 6 5.41 -16.26 21.14
CA PRO A 6 3.95 -16.21 21.12
C PRO A 6 3.35 -17.20 22.12
N ARG A 7 2.48 -16.70 23.00
CA ARG A 7 1.74 -17.48 24.01
C ARG A 7 0.40 -17.91 23.40
N GLY A 8 0.43 -19.03 22.68
CA GLY A 8 -0.75 -19.67 22.11
C GLY A 8 -0.87 -19.54 20.59
N GLN A 9 -1.77 -20.35 20.01
CA GLN A 9 -1.95 -20.51 18.57
C GLN A 9 -2.35 -19.20 17.87
N ALA A 10 -3.30 -18.46 18.45
CA ALA A 10 -3.77 -17.18 17.89
C ALA A 10 -2.64 -16.12 17.78
N GLN A 11 -1.72 -16.07 18.74
CA GLN A 11 -0.57 -15.16 18.67
C GLN A 11 0.47 -15.59 17.63
N ARG A 12 0.61 -16.91 17.38
CA ARG A 12 1.50 -17.41 16.33
C ARG A 12 0.96 -17.00 14.95
N GLU A 13 -0.33 -17.20 14.73
CA GLU A 13 -0.99 -16.81 13.48
C GLU A 13 -0.90 -15.30 13.24
N ALA A 14 -1.13 -14.49 14.29
CA ALA A 14 -0.96 -13.05 14.22
C ALA A 14 0.47 -12.62 13.85
N LEU A 15 1.49 -13.25 14.45
CA LEU A 15 2.90 -12.97 14.13
C LEU A 15 3.28 -13.44 12.72
N THR A 16 2.81 -14.60 12.28
CA THR A 16 3.03 -15.09 10.91
C THR A 16 2.41 -14.16 9.88
N LEU A 17 1.19 -13.68 10.14
CA LEU A 17 0.52 -12.72 9.29
C LEU A 17 1.23 -11.37 9.27
N ALA A 18 1.68 -10.88 10.42
CA ALA A 18 2.46 -9.64 10.51
C ALA A 18 3.80 -9.77 9.76
N ALA A 19 4.50 -10.90 9.90
CA ALA A 19 5.75 -11.16 9.21
C ALA A 19 5.57 -11.22 7.68
N ARG A 20 4.50 -11.87 7.19
CA ARG A 20 4.17 -11.86 5.75
C ARG A 20 3.92 -10.45 5.24
N ARG A 21 3.09 -9.68 5.95
CA ARG A 21 2.83 -8.27 5.59
C ARG A 21 4.08 -7.41 5.61
N ALA A 22 5.01 -7.66 6.52
CA ALA A 22 6.28 -6.95 6.57
C ALA A 22 7.21 -7.30 5.39
N LEU A 23 7.13 -8.54 4.87
CA LEU A 23 7.89 -8.95 3.67
C LEU A 23 7.31 -8.36 2.39
N ASP A 24 5.98 -8.21 2.33
CA ASP A 24 5.28 -7.62 1.17
C ASP A 24 5.20 -6.09 1.24
N ALA A 25 5.64 -5.49 2.35
CA ALA A 25 5.62 -4.04 2.52
C ALA A 25 6.67 -3.39 1.61
N PRO A 26 6.31 -2.29 0.93
CA PRO A 26 7.30 -1.49 0.20
C PRO A 26 8.34 -0.93 1.18
N ASP A 27 9.54 -0.62 0.68
CA ASP A 27 10.53 0.09 1.46
C ASP A 27 10.00 1.50 1.81
N LEU A 28 9.98 1.81 3.11
CA LEU A 28 9.47 3.07 3.65
C LEU A 28 10.59 3.95 4.20
N ASP A 29 11.87 3.59 3.97
CA ASP A 29 13.00 4.39 4.40
C ASP A 29 12.93 5.81 3.80
N GLY A 30 13.03 6.81 4.67
CA GLY A 30 12.89 8.23 4.30
C GLY A 30 11.45 8.76 4.31
N ILE A 31 10.44 7.91 4.51
CA ILE A 31 9.04 8.34 4.65
C ILE A 31 8.73 8.65 6.12
N ASN A 32 8.30 9.87 6.41
CA ASN A 32 7.83 10.24 7.74
C ASN A 32 6.41 9.71 7.98
N LEU A 33 6.29 8.47 8.44
CA LEU A 33 5.00 7.82 8.76
C LEU A 33 4.24 8.49 9.92
N LYS A 34 4.87 9.40 10.66
CA LYS A 34 4.26 10.12 11.79
C LYS A 34 3.86 11.55 11.42
N ALA A 35 3.99 11.94 10.15
CA ALA A 35 3.52 13.24 9.69
C ALA A 35 2.00 13.33 9.90
N SER A 36 1.54 14.36 10.62
CA SER A 36 0.11 14.64 10.86
C SER A 36 -0.66 14.95 9.57
N GLU A 37 0.07 15.26 8.51
CA GLU A 37 -0.39 15.52 7.17
C GLU A 37 -1.02 14.27 6.54
N TRP A 38 -0.55 13.07 6.89
CA TRP A 38 -1.20 11.82 6.46
C TRP A 38 -2.64 11.69 6.96
N ASP A 39 -2.90 12.14 8.19
CA ASP A 39 -4.24 12.14 8.75
C ASP A 39 -5.07 13.31 8.25
N SER A 40 -4.46 14.49 8.13
CA SER A 40 -5.12 15.71 7.66
C SER A 40 -5.57 15.62 6.20
N HIS A 41 -4.78 15.00 5.34
CA HIS A 41 -5.05 14.83 3.90
C HIS A 41 -5.61 13.46 3.55
N ARG A 42 -6.05 12.66 4.54
CA ARG A 42 -6.50 11.27 4.30
C ARG A 42 -7.55 11.18 3.19
N ALA A 43 -8.56 12.05 3.23
CA ALA A 43 -9.64 12.03 2.24
C ALA A 43 -9.15 12.34 0.81
N GLU A 44 -8.23 13.30 0.68
CA GLU A 44 -7.62 13.68 -0.60
C GLU A 44 -6.71 12.56 -1.13
N LEU A 45 -5.96 11.91 -0.25
CA LEU A 45 -5.16 10.74 -0.60
C LEU A 45 -6.03 9.56 -1.03
N ASP A 46 -7.15 9.30 -0.36
CA ASP A 46 -8.10 8.25 -0.73
C ASP A 46 -8.71 8.52 -2.12
N GLU A 47 -9.09 9.78 -2.41
CA GLU A 47 -9.57 10.19 -3.73
C GLU A 47 -8.50 10.00 -4.81
N LEU A 48 -7.27 10.43 -4.54
CA LEU A 48 -6.14 10.27 -5.46
C LEU A 48 -5.85 8.79 -5.76
N LEU A 49 -5.87 7.94 -4.73
CA LEU A 49 -5.69 6.51 -4.88
C LEU A 49 -6.82 5.88 -5.70
N ALA A 50 -8.07 6.27 -5.45
CA ALA A 50 -9.22 5.79 -6.22
C ALA A 50 -9.14 6.21 -7.70
N ALA A 51 -8.73 7.45 -7.96
CA ALA A 51 -8.50 7.95 -9.32
C ALA A 51 -7.38 7.17 -10.01
N GLY A 52 -6.26 6.91 -9.31
CA GLY A 52 -5.14 6.11 -9.82
C GLY A 52 -5.52 4.66 -10.13
N VAL A 53 -6.33 4.01 -9.29
CA VAL A 53 -6.87 2.67 -9.55
C VAL A 53 -7.75 2.67 -10.79
N SER A 54 -8.64 3.67 -10.91
CA SER A 54 -9.50 3.82 -12.09
C SER A 54 -8.68 4.03 -13.35
N LEU A 55 -7.67 4.89 -13.31
CA LEU A 55 -6.76 5.15 -14.43
C LEU A 55 -5.97 3.90 -14.82
N SER A 56 -5.47 3.14 -13.85
CA SER A 56 -4.74 1.89 -14.09
C SER A 56 -5.64 0.85 -14.76
N ALA A 57 -6.90 0.73 -14.34
CA ALA A 57 -7.89 -0.14 -14.98
C ALA A 57 -8.15 0.28 -16.44
N LEU A 58 -8.43 1.57 -16.68
CA LEU A 58 -8.60 2.09 -18.04
C LEU A 58 -7.35 1.84 -18.90
N ARG A 59 -6.15 2.02 -18.34
CA ARG A 59 -4.91 1.74 -19.05
C ARG A 59 -4.76 0.25 -19.37
N GLY A 60 -5.14 -0.64 -18.46
CA GLY A 60 -5.20 -2.08 -18.73
C GLY A 60 -6.07 -2.39 -19.95
N ASP A 61 -7.29 -1.84 -19.97
CA ASP A 61 -8.30 -2.09 -21.00
C ASP A 61 -7.93 -1.48 -22.37
N PHE A 62 -7.26 -0.32 -22.38
CA PHE A 62 -7.02 0.45 -23.60
C PHE A 62 -5.54 0.55 -24.01
N SER A 63 -4.60 -0.05 -23.28
CA SER A 63 -3.15 -0.01 -23.58
C SER A 63 -2.78 -0.55 -24.96
N GLN A 64 -3.60 -1.42 -25.54
CA GLN A 64 -3.37 -1.98 -26.87
C GLN A 64 -3.86 -1.06 -28.00
N THR A 65 -4.74 -0.11 -27.69
CA THR A 65 -5.41 0.75 -28.67
C THR A 65 -4.89 2.19 -28.60
N LEU A 66 -4.53 2.66 -27.40
CA LEU A 66 -4.07 4.01 -27.16
C LEU A 66 -2.54 4.08 -27.06
N THR A 67 -1.93 5.03 -27.78
CA THR A 67 -0.48 5.27 -27.74
C THR A 67 -0.06 5.81 -26.38
N SER A 68 1.18 5.53 -25.96
CA SER A 68 1.72 5.95 -24.66
C SER A 68 1.59 7.46 -24.38
N GLU A 69 1.57 8.33 -25.40
CA GLU A 69 1.36 9.78 -25.26
C GLU A 69 -0.01 10.16 -24.71
N SER A 70 -1.03 9.33 -24.85
CA SER A 70 -2.39 9.62 -24.37
C SER A 70 -2.57 9.50 -22.85
N TRP A 71 -1.52 9.07 -22.13
CA TRP A 71 -1.52 8.88 -20.68
C TRP A 71 -0.58 9.85 -19.93
N ASN A 72 0.07 10.77 -20.66
CA ASN A 72 0.88 11.87 -20.11
C ASN A 72 0.00 13.12 -19.90
#